data_AF-A0A3D0G5G1-F1
#
_entry.id   AF-A0A3D0G5G1-F1
#
_cell.length_a   1.000
_cell.length_b   1.000
_cell.length_c   1.000
_cell.angle_alpha   90.00
_cell.angle_beta   90.00
_cell.angle_gamma   90.00
#
_symmetry.space_group_name_H-M   'P 1'
#
loop_
_entity.id
_entity.type
_entity.pdbx_description
1 polymer ?
#
loop_
_entity_poly.entity_id
_entity_poly.type
_entity_poly.pdbx_seq_one_letter_code
_entity_poly.pdbx_strand_id
1 'polypeptide(L)'
;MLIGRFVHCSLGKKDTFILKPLFVVILAVTMSLSVALKASGQDFSELLRDFDSRSLSYEDKRFLQTALAFEGHYNGLLDGDWGRMSQAAMTRYSWSEFDGPTEDWHMAAVAFDFFDLSRRDGWQIEYF
;
A
#
# COMPACT_ATOMS: atom_id res chain seq x y z
N MET A 1 -3.99 69.61 -50.28
CA MET A 1 -2.75 68.83 -50.52
C MET A 1 -2.11 68.64 -49.14
N LEU A 2 -2.35 67.48 -48.50
CA LEU A 2 -1.33 66.42 -48.31
C LEU A 2 -0.14 66.97 -47.49
N ILE A 3 0.15 66.60 -46.24
CA ILE A 3 0.48 65.28 -45.65
C ILE A 3 0.62 65.54 -44.13
N GLY A 4 0.06 64.72 -43.22
CA GLY A 4 0.78 63.64 -42.49
C GLY A 4 1.73 64.16 -41.40
N ARG A 5 1.92 63.56 -40.23
CA ARG A 5 1.64 62.20 -39.76
C ARG A 5 1.89 62.19 -38.24
N PHE A 6 1.07 61.43 -37.53
CA PHE A 6 1.29 60.97 -36.16
C PHE A 6 2.72 60.41 -35.97
N VAL A 7 3.37 60.77 -34.86
CA VAL A 7 4.40 59.94 -34.25
C VAL A 7 3.99 59.66 -32.81
N HIS A 8 3.20 58.60 -32.65
CA HIS A 8 2.99 57.94 -31.37
C HIS A 8 4.08 56.87 -31.25
N CYS A 9 5.07 57.11 -30.40
CA CYS A 9 6.15 56.15 -30.14
C CYS A 9 5.60 55.03 -29.24
N SER A 10 5.16 53.94 -29.86
CA SER A 10 4.75 52.73 -29.14
C SER A 10 6.00 51.95 -28.70
N LEU A 11 6.41 52.14 -27.45
CA LEU A 11 7.42 51.33 -26.78
C LEU A 11 6.99 49.86 -26.79
N GLY A 12 7.82 49.03 -27.40
CA GLY A 12 7.57 47.63 -27.68
C GLY A 12 7.42 46.79 -26.42
N LYS A 13 6.25 46.20 -26.26
CA LYS A 13 5.93 45.11 -25.33
C LYS A 13 6.61 43.82 -25.83
N LYS A 14 7.91 43.65 -25.59
CA LYS A 14 8.68 42.46 -26.03
C LYS A 14 9.06 41.50 -24.89
N ASP A 15 8.87 41.91 -23.63
CA ASP A 15 9.53 41.22 -22.51
C ASP A 15 8.69 40.09 -21.88
N THR A 16 7.41 39.97 -22.26
CA THR A 16 6.49 38.94 -21.71
C THR A 16 6.29 37.73 -22.62
N PHE A 17 6.77 37.78 -23.86
CA PHE A 17 6.56 36.71 -24.85
C PHE A 17 7.64 35.61 -24.79
N ILE A 18 8.88 35.96 -24.41
CA ILE A 18 10.02 35.03 -24.31
C ILE A 18 10.14 34.41 -22.91
N LEU A 19 9.63 35.09 -21.87
CA LEU A 19 9.78 34.67 -20.47
C LEU A 19 8.94 33.43 -20.12
N LYS A 20 7.75 33.27 -20.73
CA LYS A 20 6.86 32.12 -20.52
C LYS A 20 7.39 30.79 -21.11
N PRO A 21 7.85 30.72 -22.38
CA PRO A 21 8.40 29.48 -22.91
C PRO A 21 9.71 29.09 -22.21
N LEU A 22 10.52 30.07 -21.77
CA LEU A 22 11.73 29.80 -20.99
C LEU A 22 11.40 29.14 -19.64
N PHE A 23 10.38 29.62 -18.94
CA PHE A 23 9.96 29.05 -17.65
C PHE A 23 9.41 27.62 -17.80
N VAL A 24 8.65 27.36 -18.87
CA VAL A 24 8.13 26.01 -19.18
C VAL A 24 9.27 25.05 -19.55
N VAL A 25 10.26 25.50 -20.31
CA VAL A 25 11.43 24.69 -20.67
C VAL A 25 12.28 24.39 -19.44
N ILE A 26 12.50 25.36 -18.55
CA ILE A 26 13.24 25.13 -17.30
C ILE A 26 12.48 24.13 -16.41
N LEU A 27 11.15 24.28 -16.29
CA LEU A 27 10.33 23.36 -15.48
C LEU A 27 10.27 21.95 -16.08
N ALA A 28 10.23 21.82 -17.40
CA ALA A 28 10.31 20.52 -18.08
C ALA A 28 11.70 19.87 -17.95
N VAL A 29 12.77 20.67 -18.00
CA VAL A 29 14.16 20.20 -17.82
C VAL A 29 14.41 19.77 -16.37
N THR A 30 13.94 20.52 -15.38
CA THR A 30 14.07 20.12 -13.97
C THR A 30 13.25 18.88 -13.65
N MET A 31 12.04 18.76 -14.21
CA MET A 31 11.18 17.59 -14.05
C MET A 31 11.75 16.34 -14.74
N SER A 32 12.47 16.51 -15.85
CA SER A 32 13.18 15.40 -16.52
C SER A 32 14.45 14.96 -15.78
N LEU A 33 15.11 15.88 -15.05
CA LEU A 33 16.34 15.59 -14.30
C LEU A 33 16.08 14.85 -12.96
N SER A 34 14.84 14.88 -12.45
CA SER A 34 14.46 14.19 -11.21
C SER A 34 14.17 12.69 -11.38
N VAL A 35 14.15 12.15 -12.60
CA VAL A 35 13.85 10.73 -12.89
C VAL A 35 15.01 9.78 -12.55
N ALA A 36 16.17 10.31 -12.12
CA ALA A 36 17.34 9.53 -11.76
C ALA A 36 17.49 9.23 -10.25
N LEU A 37 16.47 9.49 -9.42
CA LEU A 37 16.42 8.82 -8.13
C LEU A 37 16.21 7.34 -8.43
N LYS A 38 17.23 6.51 -8.13
CA LYS A 38 17.10 5.05 -8.13
C LYS A 38 15.78 4.70 -7.44
N ALA A 39 14.81 4.23 -8.20
CA ALA A 39 13.70 3.47 -7.64
C ALA A 39 14.36 2.26 -7.00
N SER A 40 14.55 2.32 -5.68
CA SER A 40 14.82 1.11 -4.91
C SER A 40 13.54 0.30 -5.04
N GLY A 41 13.52 -0.65 -5.98
CA GLY A 41 12.46 -1.65 -6.03
C GLY A 41 12.35 -2.23 -4.64
N GLN A 42 11.18 -2.10 -4.02
CA GLN A 42 10.94 -2.74 -2.75
C GLN A 42 11.08 -4.25 -2.98
N ASP A 43 11.92 -4.90 -2.19
CA ASP A 43 12.09 -6.35 -2.27
C ASP A 43 10.90 -7.02 -1.59
N PHE A 44 9.89 -7.38 -2.38
CA PHE A 44 8.70 -8.07 -1.91
C PHE A 44 8.89 -9.58 -1.79
N SER A 45 10.10 -10.09 -2.08
CA SER A 45 10.35 -11.54 -2.10
C SER A 45 10.14 -12.18 -0.74
N GLU A 46 10.38 -11.46 0.36
CA GLU A 46 10.11 -11.96 1.71
C GLU A 46 8.62 -12.10 2.00
N LEU A 47 7.79 -11.18 1.49
CA LEU A 47 6.34 -11.19 1.69
C LEU A 47 5.67 -12.31 0.91
N LEU A 48 6.12 -12.55 -0.33
CA LEU A 48 5.55 -13.53 -1.27
C LEU A 48 6.08 -14.96 -1.06
N ARG A 49 6.87 -15.19 -0.01
CA ARG A 49 7.35 -16.52 0.33
C ARG A 49 6.27 -17.29 1.09
N ASP A 50 6.30 -18.61 0.95
CA ASP A 50 5.54 -19.54 1.81
C ASP A 50 5.62 -19.15 3.29
N PHE A 51 4.46 -19.17 3.94
CA PHE A 51 4.34 -18.84 5.35
C PHE A 51 5.15 -19.79 6.25
N ASP A 52 5.98 -19.22 7.14
CA ASP A 52 6.77 -20.00 8.10
C ASP A 52 6.56 -19.56 9.56
N SER A 53 5.70 -20.29 10.27
CA SER A 53 5.41 -20.07 11.68
C SER A 53 6.62 -20.22 12.61
N ARG A 54 7.71 -20.88 12.20
CA ARG A 54 8.89 -21.08 13.06
C ARG A 54 9.61 -19.78 13.36
N SER A 55 9.45 -18.78 12.49
CA SER A 55 10.02 -17.44 12.66
C SER A 55 9.26 -16.58 13.68
N LEU A 56 8.04 -16.98 14.04
CA LEU A 56 7.14 -16.18 14.87
C LEU A 56 7.35 -16.43 16.37
N SER A 57 7.20 -15.35 17.14
CA SER A 57 7.16 -15.44 18.61
C SER A 57 5.93 -16.21 19.08
N TYR A 58 5.91 -16.54 20.36
CA TYR A 58 4.77 -17.19 20.99
C TYR A 58 3.52 -16.28 20.94
N GLU A 59 3.73 -14.99 21.19
CA GLU A 59 2.71 -13.96 21.21
C GLU A 59 2.11 -13.74 19.82
N ASP A 60 2.94 -13.69 18.78
CA ASP A 60 2.49 -13.55 17.39
C ASP A 60 1.63 -14.74 16.97
N LYS A 61 2.03 -15.97 17.32
CA LYS A 61 1.26 -17.18 17.04
C LYS A 61 -0.10 -17.15 17.73
N ARG A 62 -0.13 -16.76 19.00
CA ARG A 62 -1.37 -16.65 19.77
C ARG A 62 -2.29 -15.56 19.23
N PHE A 63 -1.72 -14.44 18.80
CA PHE A 63 -2.46 -13.38 18.13
C PHE A 63 -3.09 -13.88 16.83
N LEU A 64 -2.31 -14.53 15.96
CA LEU A 64 -2.82 -15.09 14.71
C LEU A 64 -3.88 -16.17 14.94
N GLN A 65 -3.71 -17.05 15.93
CA GLN A 65 -4.75 -18.01 16.33
C GLN A 65 -6.05 -17.29 16.74
N THR A 66 -5.95 -16.16 17.44
CA THR A 66 -7.10 -15.36 17.86
C THR A 66 -7.77 -14.71 16.66
N ALA A 67 -7.00 -14.06 15.78
CA ALA A 67 -7.50 -13.46 14.55
C ALA A 67 -8.22 -14.50 13.68
N LEU A 68 -7.59 -15.66 13.44
CA LEU A 68 -8.18 -16.75 12.67
C LEU A 68 -9.45 -17.33 13.32
N ALA A 69 -9.57 -17.30 14.65
CA ALA A 69 -10.80 -17.73 15.34
C ALA A 69 -11.94 -16.73 15.14
N PHE A 70 -11.62 -15.45 15.18
CA PHE A 70 -12.56 -14.35 14.91
C PHE A 70 -13.05 -14.38 13.46
N GLU A 71 -12.17 -14.67 12.50
CA GLU A 71 -12.54 -14.90 11.10
C GLU A 71 -13.26 -16.25 10.87
N GLY A 72 -13.46 -17.06 11.91
CA GLY A 72 -14.18 -18.33 11.83
C GLY A 72 -13.39 -19.49 11.21
N HIS A 73 -12.09 -19.32 10.96
CA HIS A 73 -11.23 -20.36 10.39
C HIS A 73 -10.59 -21.27 11.44
N TYR A 74 -10.48 -20.84 12.70
CA TYR A 74 -9.81 -21.58 13.78
C TYR A 74 -10.74 -21.88 14.96
N ASN A 75 -10.78 -23.13 15.38
CA ASN A 75 -11.57 -23.63 16.50
C ASN A 75 -10.73 -24.42 17.52
N GLY A 76 -9.43 -24.12 17.60
CA GLY A 76 -8.49 -24.75 18.51
C GLY A 76 -8.12 -23.89 19.72
N LEU A 77 -7.08 -24.29 20.45
CA LEU A 77 -6.57 -23.55 21.61
C LEU A 77 -5.84 -22.28 21.17
N LEU A 78 -6.05 -21.18 21.91
CA LEU A 78 -5.33 -19.91 21.75
C LEU A 78 -4.08 -19.91 22.64
N ASP A 79 -3.22 -20.89 22.43
CA ASP A 79 -2.12 -21.25 23.32
C ASP A 79 -0.75 -20.90 22.76
N GLY A 80 -0.64 -20.32 21.57
CA GLY A 80 0.63 -20.00 20.91
C GLY A 80 1.37 -21.21 20.34
N ASP A 81 0.86 -22.43 20.54
CA ASP A 81 1.45 -23.64 19.97
C ASP A 81 0.94 -23.82 18.53
N TRP A 82 1.81 -23.49 17.58
CA TRP A 82 1.48 -23.56 16.16
C TRP A 82 1.53 -25.00 15.63
N GLY A 83 0.42 -25.72 15.82
CA GLY A 83 0.24 -27.09 15.35
C GLY A 83 -0.48 -27.23 14.01
N ARG A 84 -0.86 -28.47 13.68
CA ARG A 84 -1.58 -28.79 12.44
C ARG A 84 -2.89 -28.03 12.28
N MET A 85 -3.62 -27.78 13.37
CA MET A 85 -4.89 -27.04 13.32
C MET A 85 -4.68 -25.57 12.99
N SER A 86 -3.67 -24.92 13.58
CA SER A 86 -3.32 -23.52 13.27
C SER A 86 -2.89 -23.37 11.82
N GLN A 87 -2.03 -24.29 11.34
CA GLN A 87 -1.60 -24.30 9.94
C GLN A 87 -2.76 -24.49 8.98
N ALA A 88 -3.67 -25.41 9.28
CA ALA A 88 -4.85 -25.66 8.45
C ALA A 88 -5.82 -24.46 8.45
N ALA A 89 -5.96 -23.74 9.56
CA ALA A 89 -6.77 -22.53 9.63
C ALA A 89 -6.19 -21.41 8.77
N MET A 90 -4.89 -21.16 8.86
CA MET A 90 -4.21 -20.18 8.01
C MET A 90 -4.32 -20.55 6.52
N THR A 91 -4.22 -21.84 6.20
CA THR A 91 -4.42 -22.34 4.83
C THR A 91 -5.85 -22.07 4.36
N ARG A 92 -6.87 -22.36 5.18
CA ARG A 92 -8.27 -22.09 4.82
C ARG A 92 -8.54 -20.61 4.59
N TYR A 93 -8.05 -19.74 5.46
CA TYR A 93 -8.13 -18.28 5.32
C TYR A 93 -7.52 -17.81 3.99
N SER A 94 -6.30 -18.25 3.69
CA SER A 94 -5.60 -17.91 2.44
C SER A 94 -6.41 -18.31 1.19
N TRP A 95 -6.99 -19.52 1.20
CA TRP A 95 -7.80 -19.99 0.09
C TRP A 95 -9.17 -19.33 0.00
N SER A 96 -9.81 -18.96 1.12
CA SER A 96 -11.11 -18.29 1.09
C SER A 96 -11.01 -16.85 0.62
N GLU A 97 -9.99 -16.12 1.08
CA GLU A 97 -9.86 -14.69 0.81
C GLU A 97 -9.07 -14.38 -0.47
N PHE A 98 -8.10 -15.22 -0.84
CA PHE A 98 -7.14 -14.92 -1.90
C PHE A 98 -7.01 -15.98 -2.99
N ASP A 99 -7.76 -17.10 -2.90
CA ASP A 99 -7.73 -18.21 -3.87
C ASP A 99 -6.30 -18.73 -4.15
N GLY A 100 -5.48 -18.81 -3.11
CA GLY A 100 -4.06 -19.11 -3.26
C GLY A 100 -3.39 -19.76 -2.04
N PRO A 101 -2.15 -20.27 -2.24
CA PRO A 101 -1.35 -20.85 -1.17
C PRO A 101 -0.97 -19.79 -0.12
N THR A 102 -0.67 -20.24 1.10
CA THR A 102 -0.35 -19.33 2.19
C THR A 102 1.06 -18.76 2.09
N GLU A 103 1.13 -17.47 1.83
CA GLU A 103 2.34 -16.64 1.89
C GLU A 103 2.43 -15.81 3.18
N ASP A 104 3.65 -15.34 3.53
CA ASP A 104 3.95 -14.59 4.75
C ASP A 104 3.09 -13.31 4.87
N TRP A 105 2.76 -12.64 3.76
CA TRP A 105 1.94 -11.42 3.79
C TRP A 105 0.50 -11.64 4.27
N HIS A 106 -0.05 -12.86 4.20
CA HIS A 106 -1.38 -13.16 4.72
C HIS A 106 -1.49 -12.97 6.24
N MET A 107 -0.36 -12.98 6.98
CA MET A 107 -0.37 -12.59 8.39
C MET A 107 -0.81 -11.14 8.58
N ALA A 108 -0.35 -10.25 7.71
CA ALA A 108 -0.75 -8.84 7.76
C ALA A 108 -2.23 -8.71 7.39
N ALA A 109 -2.67 -9.43 6.37
CA ALA A 109 -4.08 -9.46 5.96
C ALA A 109 -4.99 -9.90 7.11
N VAL A 110 -4.71 -11.03 7.77
CA VAL A 110 -5.54 -11.53 8.87
C VAL A 110 -5.55 -10.58 10.07
N ALA A 111 -4.43 -9.88 10.31
CA ALA A 111 -4.35 -8.88 11.37
C ALA A 111 -5.26 -7.67 11.06
N PHE A 112 -5.25 -7.19 9.81
CA PHE A 112 -6.12 -6.09 9.39
C PHE A 112 -7.59 -6.47 9.42
N ASP A 113 -7.95 -7.66 8.92
CA ASP A 113 -9.32 -8.16 8.94
C ASP A 113 -9.83 -8.28 10.38
N PHE A 114 -9.01 -8.82 11.28
CA PHE A 114 -9.35 -8.88 12.70
C PHE A 114 -9.58 -7.51 13.34
N PHE A 115 -8.77 -6.50 12.99
CA PHE A 115 -8.99 -5.12 13.48
C PHE A 115 -10.29 -4.52 12.93
N ASP A 116 -10.64 -4.81 11.69
CA ASP A 116 -11.86 -4.33 11.05
C ASP A 116 -13.11 -5.02 11.62
N LEU A 117 -13.05 -6.33 11.81
CA LEU A 117 -14.06 -7.13 12.48
C LEU A 117 -14.28 -6.66 13.93
N SER A 118 -13.20 -6.50 14.69
CA SER A 118 -13.26 -6.01 16.08
C SER A 118 -13.83 -4.60 16.19
N ARG A 119 -13.60 -3.73 15.19
CA ARG A 119 -14.15 -2.38 15.16
C ARG A 119 -15.64 -2.38 14.81
N ARG A 120 -16.05 -3.25 13.89
CA ARG A 120 -17.42 -3.34 13.38
C ARG A 120 -18.35 -4.00 14.38
N ASP A 121 -17.95 -5.15 14.91
CA ASP A 121 -18.80 -6.04 15.71
C ASP A 121 -18.45 -5.96 17.22
N GLY A 122 -17.39 -5.21 17.56
CA GLY A 122 -16.88 -5.15 18.92
C GLY A 122 -16.25 -6.47 19.34
N TRP A 123 -16.18 -6.70 20.66
CA TRP A 123 -15.75 -7.98 21.23
C TRP A 123 -16.88 -9.01 21.36
N GLN A 124 -18.06 -8.74 20.77
CA GLN A 124 -19.24 -9.58 20.90
C GLN A 124 -19.26 -10.60 19.74
N ILE A 125 -18.52 -11.69 19.86
CA ILE A 125 -18.65 -12.81 18.93
C ILE A 125 -19.66 -13.81 19.49
N GLU A 126 -20.81 -13.91 18.83
CA GLU A 126 -21.78 -14.98 19.04
C GLU A 126 -21.44 -16.16 18.12
N TYR A 127 -21.12 -17.31 18.72
CA TYR A 127 -21.01 -18.58 18.00
C TYR A 127 -22.41 -19.23 17.98
N PHE A 128 -23.00 -19.40 16.79
CA PHE A 128 -24.27 -20.11 16.60
C PHE A 128 -24.06 -21.60 16.33
#